data_AF-A0A3M2F1Y7-F1
#
_entry.id   AF-A0A3M2F1Y7-F1
#
_cell.length_a   1.000
_cell.length_b   1.000
_cell.length_c   1.000
_cell.angle_alpha   90.00
_cell.angle_beta   90.00
_cell.angle_gamma   90.00
#
_symmetry.space_group_name_H-M   'P 1'
#
loop_
_entity.id
_entity.type
_entity.pdbx_description
1 polymer ?
#
loop_
_entity_poly.entity_id
_entity_poly.type
_entity_poly.pdbx_seq_one_letter_code
_entity_poly.pdbx_strand_id
1 'polypeptide(L)'
;MGLAVYVVLSRRIEQLVGRLEGVPGEEMTELESRVANFISELTRVANSHANAVEDRREELRRVIDLANERVRRLNSLLSDLEVLERRLRAGMAEWKEGVADEAVRREAGEAIREAKPVGGRDEIVKEVRRLSANGRTAREIAAHMKRPEDEIRLIQRRLMDT
;
A
#
# COMPACT_ATOMS: atom_id res chain seq x y z
N MET A 1 -46.77 -9.14 -3.17
CA MET A 1 -47.71 -9.89 -2.30
C MET A 1 -48.88 -9.05 -1.77
N GLY A 2 -48.68 -7.77 -1.38
CA GLY A 2 -49.78 -6.93 -0.85
C GLY A 2 -51.01 -6.73 -1.77
N LEU A 3 -50.80 -6.63 -3.09
CA LEU A 3 -51.90 -6.49 -4.06
C LEU A 3 -52.80 -7.72 -4.15
N ALA A 4 -52.25 -8.94 -4.01
CA ALA A 4 -53.04 -10.17 -4.08
C ALA A 4 -53.94 -10.33 -2.85
N VAL A 5 -53.43 -9.96 -1.67
CA VAL A 5 -54.19 -9.96 -0.42
C VAL A 5 -55.31 -8.92 -0.48
N TYR A 6 -55.02 -7.71 -0.94
CA TYR A 6 -56.04 -6.66 -1.14
C TYR A 6 -57.15 -7.11 -2.09
N VAL A 7 -56.81 -7.69 -3.25
CA VAL A 7 -57.80 -8.15 -4.24
C VAL A 7 -58.70 -9.26 -3.69
N VAL A 8 -58.15 -10.22 -2.94
CA VAL A 8 -58.95 -11.31 -2.33
C VAL A 8 -59.88 -10.75 -1.26
N LEU A 9 -59.42 -9.79 -0.47
CA LEU A 9 -60.21 -9.15 0.59
C LEU A 9 -61.32 -8.27 0.03
N SER A 10 -61.04 -7.42 -0.96
CA SER A 10 -62.07 -6.59 -1.61
C SER A 10 -63.18 -7.45 -2.21
N ARG A 11 -62.82 -8.56 -2.86
CA ARG A 11 -63.81 -9.48 -3.46
C ARG A 11 -64.67 -10.17 -2.41
N ARG A 12 -64.11 -10.49 -1.24
CA ARG A 12 -64.83 -11.10 -0.12
C ARG A 12 -65.76 -10.10 0.56
N ILE A 13 -65.34 -8.85 0.69
CA ILE A 13 -66.15 -7.74 1.21
C ILE A 13 -67.32 -7.45 0.25
N GLU A 14 -67.08 -7.36 -1.05
CA GLU A 14 -68.13 -7.19 -2.06
C GLU A 14 -69.17 -8.32 -2.02
N GLN A 15 -68.73 -9.58 -1.84
CA GLN A 15 -69.65 -10.72 -1.68
C GLN A 15 -70.48 -10.67 -0.40
N LEU A 16 -69.93 -10.12 0.68
CA LEU A 16 -70.66 -9.93 1.94
C LEU A 16 -71.65 -8.76 1.84
N VAL A 17 -71.25 -7.67 1.19
CA VAL A 17 -72.10 -6.49 0.94
C VAL A 17 -73.24 -6.81 -0.02
N GLY A 18 -73.00 -7.55 -1.10
CA GLY A 18 -74.07 -7.98 -2.02
C GLY A 18 -75.08 -8.95 -1.40
N ARG A 19 -74.78 -9.54 -0.24
CA ARG A 19 -75.70 -10.39 0.52
C ARG A 19 -76.53 -9.63 1.55
N LEU A 20 -76.24 -8.34 1.80
CA LEU A 20 -76.95 -7.49 2.76
C LEU A 20 -78.25 -6.88 2.23
N GLU A 21 -78.41 -6.79 0.90
CA GLU A 21 -79.61 -6.25 0.27
C GLU A 21 -80.76 -7.28 0.34
N GLY A 22 -81.46 -7.34 1.49
CA GLY A 22 -82.72 -8.10 1.64
C GLY A 22 -82.87 -9.01 2.86
N VAL A 23 -82.00 -8.91 3.86
CA VAL A 23 -81.87 -9.90 4.95
C VAL A 23 -82.77 -9.56 6.17
N PRO A 24 -83.65 -10.47 6.64
CA PRO A 24 -84.47 -10.28 7.84
C PRO A 24 -83.63 -10.29 9.14
N GLY A 25 -84.17 -9.71 10.22
CA GLY A 25 -83.40 -9.35 11.43
C GLY A 25 -82.61 -10.44 12.15
N GLU A 26 -82.99 -11.72 12.05
CA GLU A 26 -82.20 -12.84 12.61
C GLU A 26 -80.96 -13.16 11.77
N GLU A 27 -81.10 -13.18 10.44
CA GLU A 27 -79.99 -13.38 9.51
C GLU A 27 -79.01 -12.18 9.51
N MET A 28 -79.49 -10.99 9.90
CA MET A 28 -78.67 -9.79 10.11
C MET A 28 -77.65 -10.00 11.23
N THR A 29 -78.06 -10.58 12.37
CA THR A 29 -77.16 -10.84 13.50
C THR A 29 -76.11 -11.91 13.20
N GLU A 30 -76.48 -12.96 12.45
CA GLU A 30 -75.51 -13.97 11.99
C GLU A 30 -74.46 -13.34 11.05
N LEU A 31 -74.91 -12.44 10.18
CA LEU A 31 -74.02 -11.76 9.26
C LEU A 31 -73.09 -10.78 10.00
N GLU A 32 -73.58 -10.00 10.96
CA GLU A 32 -72.75 -9.14 11.82
C GLU A 32 -71.66 -9.95 12.53
N SER A 33 -71.99 -11.13 13.06
CA SER A 33 -71.02 -12.02 13.68
C SER A 33 -69.97 -12.54 12.69
N ARG A 34 -70.38 -12.91 11.47
CA ARG A 34 -69.46 -13.30 10.39
C ARG A 34 -68.54 -12.16 9.96
N VAL A 35 -69.07 -10.93 9.85
CA VAL A 35 -68.29 -9.73 9.52
C VAL A 35 -67.30 -9.40 10.64
N ALA A 36 -67.71 -9.47 11.90
CA ALA A 36 -66.83 -9.24 13.05
C ALA A 36 -65.69 -10.26 13.13
N ASN A 37 -65.98 -11.54 12.87
CA ASN A 37 -64.97 -12.60 12.77
C ASN A 37 -64.01 -12.34 11.60
N PHE A 38 -64.53 -11.96 10.44
CA PHE A 38 -63.72 -11.65 9.27
C PHE A 38 -62.81 -10.44 9.51
N ILE A 39 -63.31 -9.36 10.12
CA ILE A 39 -62.52 -8.19 10.53
C ILE A 39 -61.43 -8.61 11.51
N SER A 40 -61.75 -9.47 12.48
CA SER A 40 -60.76 -9.94 13.47
C SER A 40 -59.64 -10.76 12.82
N GLU A 41 -59.97 -11.67 11.91
CA GLU A 41 -58.99 -12.43 11.12
C GLU A 41 -58.13 -11.51 10.25
N LEU A 42 -58.77 -10.53 9.61
CA LEU A 42 -58.11 -9.49 8.82
C LEU A 42 -57.08 -8.71 9.64
N THR A 43 -57.50 -8.19 10.80
CA THR A 43 -56.63 -7.43 11.70
C THR A 43 -55.47 -8.30 12.18
N ARG A 44 -55.72 -9.58 12.50
CA ARG A 44 -54.68 -10.52 12.90
C ARG A 44 -53.64 -10.74 11.79
N VAL A 45 -54.10 -10.97 10.55
CA VAL A 45 -53.22 -11.17 9.39
C VAL A 45 -52.43 -9.89 9.06
N ALA A 46 -53.09 -8.73 9.09
CA ALA A 46 -52.46 -7.45 8.86
C ALA A 46 -51.36 -7.16 9.90
N ASN A 47 -51.64 -7.38 11.18
CA ASN A 47 -50.65 -7.21 12.25
C ASN A 47 -49.48 -8.18 12.10
N SER A 48 -49.75 -9.45 11.75
CA SER A 48 -48.69 -10.42 11.50
C SER A 48 -47.79 -10.01 10.33
N HIS A 49 -48.38 -9.47 9.25
CA HIS A 49 -47.61 -8.96 8.12
C HIS A 49 -46.83 -7.69 8.47
N ALA A 50 -47.42 -6.77 9.23
CA ALA A 50 -46.74 -5.56 9.68
C ALA A 50 -45.49 -5.92 10.50
N ASN A 51 -45.63 -6.85 11.46
CA ASN A 51 -44.52 -7.35 12.27
C ASN A 51 -43.44 -7.99 11.39
N ALA A 52 -43.81 -8.85 10.44
CA ALA A 52 -42.84 -9.49 9.55
C ALA A 52 -42.10 -8.48 8.66
N VAL A 53 -42.78 -7.42 8.20
CA VAL A 53 -42.14 -6.33 7.44
C VAL A 53 -41.20 -5.54 8.32
N GLU A 54 -41.57 -5.26 9.56
CA GLU A 54 -40.73 -4.55 10.52
C GLU A 54 -39.48 -5.35 10.88
N ASP A 55 -39.62 -6.65 11.15
CA ASP A 55 -38.51 -7.58 11.37
C ASP A 55 -37.56 -7.59 10.17
N ARG A 56 -38.11 -7.67 8.95
CA ARG A 56 -37.29 -7.67 7.73
C ARG A 56 -36.59 -6.33 7.50
N ARG A 57 -37.26 -5.21 7.83
CA ARG A 57 -36.66 -3.86 7.76
C ARG A 57 -35.47 -3.76 8.73
N GLU A 58 -35.63 -4.27 9.94
CA GLU A 58 -34.59 -4.27 10.95
C GLU A 58 -33.41 -5.15 10.55
N GLU A 59 -33.66 -6.33 9.99
CA GLU A 59 -32.61 -7.19 9.45
C GLU A 59 -31.81 -6.48 8.34
N LEU A 60 -32.49 -5.83 7.39
CA LEU A 60 -31.84 -5.06 6.32
C LEU A 60 -31.00 -3.92 6.88
N ARG A 61 -31.47 -3.24 7.93
CA ARG A 61 -30.71 -2.18 8.61
C ARG A 61 -29.39 -2.70 9.17
N ARG A 62 -29.41 -3.84 9.87
CA ARG A 62 -28.19 -4.48 10.40
C ARG A 62 -27.21 -4.88 9.29
N VAL A 63 -27.73 -5.38 8.17
CA VAL A 63 -26.89 -5.72 7.00
C VAL A 63 -26.20 -4.48 6.44
N ILE A 64 -26.93 -3.35 6.32
CA ILE A 64 -26.36 -2.08 5.86
C ILE A 64 -25.29 -1.57 6.84
N ASP A 65 -25.55 -1.63 8.14
CA ASP A 65 -24.58 -1.20 9.15
C ASP A 65 -23.29 -2.03 9.10
N LEU A 66 -23.41 -3.35 8.93
CA LEU A 66 -22.26 -4.24 8.75
C LEU A 66 -21.50 -3.94 7.45
N ALA A 67 -22.21 -3.66 6.35
CA ALA A 67 -21.60 -3.31 5.08
C ALA A 67 -20.83 -1.98 5.19
N ASN A 68 -21.41 -0.97 5.83
CA ASN A 68 -20.77 0.32 6.06
C ASN A 68 -19.49 0.18 6.89
N GLU A 69 -19.52 -0.63 7.94
CA GLU A 69 -18.34 -0.91 8.76
C GLU A 69 -17.23 -1.61 7.96
N ARG A 70 -17.58 -2.57 7.11
CA ARG A 70 -16.62 -3.21 6.20
C ARG A 70 -16.00 -2.22 5.23
N VAL A 71 -16.80 -1.33 4.64
CA VAL A 71 -16.32 -0.28 3.72
C VAL A 71 -15.34 0.64 4.44
N ARG A 72 -15.63 1.06 5.68
CA ARG A 72 -14.69 1.89 6.47
C ARG A 72 -13.35 1.18 6.69
N ARG A 73 -13.37 -0.11 7.07
CA ARG A 73 -12.14 -0.89 7.26
C ARG A 73 -11.34 -1.03 5.98
N LEU A 74 -11.99 -1.31 4.85
CA LEU A 74 -11.33 -1.38 3.55
C LEU A 74 -10.67 -0.04 3.18
N ASN A 75 -11.34 1.08 3.41
CA ASN A 75 -10.77 2.40 3.16
C ASN A 75 -9.55 2.70 4.05
N SER A 76 -9.59 2.28 5.31
CA SER A 76 -8.42 2.41 6.20
C SER A 76 -7.23 1.59 5.69
N LEU A 77 -7.46 0.34 5.32
CA LEU A 77 -6.42 -0.54 4.78
C LEU A 77 -5.86 -0.02 3.46
N LEU A 78 -6.71 0.55 2.60
CA LEU A 78 -6.27 1.18 1.36
C LEU A 78 -5.32 2.35 1.65
N SER A 79 -5.68 3.21 2.61
CA SER A 79 -4.83 4.33 3.02
C SER A 79 -3.49 3.87 3.60
N ASP A 80 -3.50 2.81 4.42
CA ASP A 80 -2.27 2.21 4.96
C ASP A 80 -1.38 1.65 3.83
N LEU A 81 -1.97 1.00 2.84
CA LEU A 81 -1.26 0.50 1.65
C LEU A 81 -0.65 1.63 0.82
N GLU A 82 -1.36 2.74 0.64
CA GLU A 82 -0.84 3.93 -0.06
C GLU A 82 0.35 4.56 0.69
N VAL A 83 0.34 4.53 2.02
CA VAL A 83 1.47 4.98 2.84
C VAL A 83 2.66 4.03 2.67
N LEU A 84 2.42 2.71 2.74
CA LEU A 84 3.47 1.71 2.54
C LEU A 84 4.07 1.77 1.13
N GLU A 85 3.25 1.94 0.09
CA GLU A 85 3.71 2.10 -1.28
C GLU A 85 4.63 3.31 -1.43
N ARG A 86 4.22 4.47 -0.87
CA ARG A 86 5.05 5.68 -0.88
C ARG A 86 6.39 5.46 -0.17
N ARG A 87 6.38 4.80 0.98
CA ARG A 87 7.60 4.47 1.73
C ARG A 87 8.52 3.53 0.95
N LEU A 88 7.96 2.50 0.32
CA LEU A 88 8.73 1.56 -0.50
C LEU A 88 9.33 2.26 -1.72
N ARG A 89 8.58 3.14 -2.39
CA ARG A 89 9.11 3.93 -3.51
C ARG A 89 10.25 4.84 -3.08
N ALA A 90 10.11 5.52 -1.94
CA ALA A 90 11.16 6.37 -1.39
C ALA A 90 12.41 5.55 -1.04
N GLY A 91 12.26 4.46 -0.28
CA GLY A 91 13.37 3.59 0.09
C GLY A 91 14.06 2.94 -1.11
N MET A 92 13.31 2.57 -2.17
CA MET A 92 13.91 2.09 -3.41
C MET A 92 14.69 3.18 -4.17
N ALA A 93 14.26 4.44 -4.11
CA ALA A 93 14.98 5.55 -4.72
C ALA A 93 16.30 5.80 -3.97
N GLU A 94 16.25 5.88 -2.64
CA GLU A 94 17.44 6.03 -1.78
C GLU A 94 18.42 4.86 -1.98
N TRP A 95 17.93 3.63 -2.04
CA TRP A 95 18.79 2.47 -2.27
C TRP A 95 19.46 2.51 -3.64
N LYS A 96 18.73 2.90 -4.68
CA LYS A 96 19.31 3.05 -6.03
C LYS A 96 20.40 4.12 -6.07
N GLU A 97 20.17 5.26 -5.40
CA GLU A 97 21.16 6.33 -5.29
C GLU A 97 22.41 5.86 -4.53
N GLY A 98 22.22 5.20 -3.38
CA GLY A 98 23.32 4.64 -2.60
C GLY A 98 24.15 3.61 -3.36
N VAL A 99 23.51 2.71 -4.12
CA VAL A 99 24.21 1.73 -4.97
C VAL A 99 24.96 2.40 -6.11
N ALA A 100 24.40 3.46 -6.72
CA ALA A 100 25.09 4.22 -7.76
C ALA A 100 26.32 4.95 -7.20
N ASP A 101 26.19 5.61 -6.06
CA ASP A 101 27.30 6.29 -5.38
C ASP A 101 28.41 5.32 -4.96
N GLU A 102 28.05 4.13 -4.47
CA GLU A 102 29.00 3.10 -4.10
C GLU A 102 29.72 2.50 -5.31
N ALA A 103 29.01 2.28 -6.43
CA ALA A 103 29.61 1.84 -7.67
C ALA A 103 30.63 2.85 -8.21
N VAL A 104 30.29 4.15 -8.21
CA VAL A 104 31.19 5.23 -8.63
C VAL A 104 32.42 5.31 -7.72
N ARG A 105 32.25 5.19 -6.39
CA ARG A 105 33.40 5.14 -5.46
C ARG A 105 34.30 3.94 -5.71
N ARG A 106 33.71 2.79 -6.03
CA ARG A 106 34.46 1.56 -6.32
C ARG A 106 35.29 1.71 -7.60
N GLU A 107 34.67 2.23 -8.66
CA GLU A 107 35.32 2.51 -9.95
C GLU A 107 36.43 3.56 -9.81
N ALA A 108 36.18 4.65 -9.08
CA ALA A 108 37.20 5.65 -8.76
C ALA A 108 38.36 5.04 -7.95
N GLY A 109 38.06 4.15 -6.99
CA GLY A 109 39.06 3.43 -6.21
C GLY A 109 39.89 2.43 -7.04
N GLU A 110 39.26 1.77 -8.02
CA GLU A 110 39.93 0.89 -8.98
C GLU A 110 40.81 1.70 -9.95
N ALA A 111 40.33 2.82 -10.49
CA ALA A 111 41.11 3.72 -11.34
C ALA A 111 42.32 4.32 -10.59
N ILE A 112 42.18 4.66 -9.30
CA ILE A 112 43.30 5.13 -8.47
C ILE A 112 44.29 3.98 -8.19
N ARG A 113 43.82 2.73 -8.06
CA ARG A 113 44.69 1.56 -7.92
C ARG A 113 45.43 1.23 -9.21
N GLU A 114 44.79 1.34 -10.37
CA GLU A 114 45.43 1.20 -11.68
C GLU A 114 46.39 2.36 -11.98
N ALA A 115 46.06 3.58 -11.52
CA ALA A 115 46.92 4.75 -11.63
C ALA A 115 48.05 4.77 -10.58
N LYS A 116 48.19 3.75 -9.72
CA LYS A 116 49.44 3.61 -8.96
C LYS A 116 50.57 3.34 -9.94
N PRO A 117 51.66 4.12 -9.92
CA PRO A 117 52.82 3.82 -10.75
C PRO A 117 53.38 2.47 -10.31
N VAL A 118 53.21 1.47 -11.17
CA VAL A 118 53.94 0.20 -11.12
C VAL A 118 55.39 0.53 -11.45
N GLY A 119 56.09 0.99 -10.41
CA GLY A 119 57.45 1.53 -10.44
C GLY A 119 57.73 2.03 -9.03
N GLY A 120 57.81 1.09 -8.10
CA GLY A 120 57.78 1.35 -6.66
C GLY A 120 58.87 2.33 -6.24
N ARG A 121 58.59 3.11 -5.20
CA ARG A 121 59.55 4.01 -4.53
C ARG A 121 60.95 3.36 -4.35
N ASP A 122 60.99 2.04 -4.19
CA ASP A 122 62.20 1.23 -4.09
C ASP A 122 63.04 1.14 -5.37
N GLU A 123 62.42 1.10 -6.56
CA GLU A 123 63.16 1.12 -7.84
C GLU A 123 63.80 2.48 -8.08
N ILE A 124 63.08 3.55 -7.75
CA ILE A 124 63.61 4.92 -7.83
C ILE A 124 64.79 5.07 -6.87
N VAL A 125 64.68 4.58 -5.63
CA VAL A 125 65.78 4.62 -4.66
C VAL A 125 66.96 3.75 -5.10
N LYS A 126 66.73 2.56 -5.64
CA LYS A 126 67.79 1.67 -6.18
C LYS A 126 68.52 2.33 -7.35
N GLU A 127 67.79 2.96 -8.26
CA GLU A 127 68.36 3.60 -9.43
C GLU A 127 69.13 4.87 -9.06
N VAL A 128 68.59 5.70 -8.15
CA VAL A 128 69.32 6.85 -7.59
C VAL A 128 70.60 6.40 -6.89
N ARG A 129 70.56 5.32 -6.10
CA ARG A 129 71.75 4.74 -5.45
C ARG A 129 72.80 4.30 -6.48
N ARG A 130 72.38 3.58 -7.54
CA ARG A 130 73.26 3.10 -8.62
C ARG A 130 73.95 4.25 -9.35
N LEU A 131 73.20 5.28 -9.73
CA LEU A 131 73.74 6.41 -10.48
C LEU A 131 74.62 7.32 -9.62
N SER A 132 74.27 7.47 -8.33
CA SER A 132 75.10 8.20 -7.37
C SER A 132 76.43 7.48 -7.11
N ALA A 133 76.43 6.15 -7.01
CA ALA A 133 77.65 5.35 -6.88
C ALA A 133 78.58 5.47 -8.10
N ASN A 134 78.02 5.74 -9.29
CA ASN A 134 78.78 6.02 -10.52
C ASN A 134 79.27 7.49 -10.61
N GLY A 135 79.16 8.28 -9.53
CA GLY A 135 79.66 9.65 -9.46
C GLY A 135 78.77 10.71 -10.12
N ARG A 136 77.54 10.38 -10.51
CA ARG A 136 76.61 11.37 -11.10
C ARG A 136 76.06 12.33 -10.06
N THR A 137 75.95 13.60 -10.44
CA THR A 137 75.35 14.65 -9.61
C THR A 137 73.83 14.55 -9.58
N ALA A 138 73.20 15.14 -8.55
CA ALA A 138 71.73 15.15 -8.40
C ALA A 138 71.01 15.66 -9.66
N ARG A 139 71.58 16.69 -10.31
CA ARG A 139 71.06 17.30 -11.53
C ARG A 139 71.10 16.36 -12.72
N GLU A 140 72.16 15.58 -12.88
CA GLU A 140 72.30 14.60 -13.97
C GLU A 140 71.38 13.40 -13.78
N ILE A 141 71.20 12.96 -12.53
CA ILE A 141 70.27 11.88 -12.18
C ILE A 141 68.82 12.34 -12.41
N ALA A 142 68.49 13.56 -11.98
CA ALA A 142 67.19 14.19 -12.22
C ALA A 142 66.85 14.27 -13.71
N ALA A 143 67.81 14.70 -14.53
CA ALA A 143 67.66 14.72 -15.98
C ALA A 143 67.48 13.31 -16.58
N HIS A 144 68.25 12.32 -16.09
CA HIS A 144 68.17 10.93 -16.57
C HIS A 144 66.84 10.26 -16.23
N MET A 145 66.33 10.48 -15.02
CA MET A 145 65.10 9.88 -14.52
C MET A 145 63.85 10.71 -14.83
N LYS A 146 64.02 11.88 -15.48
CA LYS A 146 62.96 12.88 -15.73
C LYS A 146 62.18 13.23 -14.46
N ARG A 147 62.90 13.47 -13.37
CA ARG A 147 62.35 13.81 -12.05
C ARG A 147 62.87 15.16 -11.55
N PRO A 148 62.16 15.84 -10.63
CA PRO A 148 62.64 17.07 -10.01
C PRO A 148 63.96 16.85 -9.27
N GLU A 149 64.89 17.80 -9.39
CA GLU A 149 66.20 17.71 -8.73
C GLU A 149 66.07 17.66 -7.20
N ASP A 150 65.10 18.37 -6.64
CA ASP A 150 64.84 18.40 -5.20
C ASP A 150 64.42 17.03 -4.65
N GLU A 151 63.67 16.25 -5.44
CA GLU A 151 63.28 14.88 -5.09
C GLU A 151 64.51 13.95 -5.03
N ILE A 152 65.43 14.08 -6.00
CA ILE A 152 66.67 13.30 -6.05
C ILE A 152 67.61 13.67 -4.92
N ARG A 153 67.77 14.97 -4.60
CA ARG A 153 68.58 15.44 -3.47
C ARG A 153 68.07 14.91 -2.15
N LEU A 154 66.74 14.87 -1.97
CA LEU A 154 66.12 14.31 -0.77
C LEU A 154 66.42 12.81 -0.62
N ILE A 155 66.34 12.05 -1.72
CA ILE A 155 66.67 10.61 -1.74
C ILE A 155 68.17 10.40 -1.47
N GLN A 156 69.07 11.15 -2.11
CA GLN A 156 70.52 11.05 -1.89
C GLN A 156 70.92 11.37 -0.45
N ARG A 157 70.33 12.40 0.16
CA ARG A 157 70.58 12.74 1.58
C ARG A 157 70.18 11.57 2.48
N ARG A 158 68.98 11.03 2.27
CA ARG A 158 68.46 9.89 3.04
C ARG A 158 69.26 8.60 2.85
N LEU A 159 69.95 8.45 1.72
CA LEU A 159 70.86 7.33 1.44
C LEU A 159 72.22 7.45 2.13
N MET A 160 72.65 8.66 2.51
CA MET A 160 73.90 8.88 3.24
C MET A 160 73.72 8.81 4.77
N ASP A 161 72.48 8.97 5.26
CA ASP A 161 72.13 8.88 6.68
C ASP A 161 71.91 7.42 7.16
N THR A 162 71.98 6.42 6.26
CA THR A 162 71.89 4.97 6.52
C THR A 162 73.20 4.26 6.23
#